data_AF-A0A1G9MAY2-F1
#
_entry.id   AF-A0A1G9MAY2-F1
#
_cell.length_a   1.000
_cell.length_b   1.000
_cell.length_c   1.000
_cell.angle_alpha   90.00
_cell.angle_beta   90.00
_cell.angle_gamma   90.00
#
_symmetry.space_group_name_H-M   'P 1'
#
loop_
_entity.id
_entity.type
_entity.pdbx_description
1 polymer ?
#
loop_
_entity_poly.entity_id
_entity_poly.type
_entity_poly.pdbx_seq_one_letter_code
_entity_poly.pdbx_strand_id
1 'polypeptide(L)'
;MGGQGPVRSDTDISIQGERAYYALGMTAGTTELSAGALYYPDVAATRFYVGALAKLSVLQYFVAEAAVIGAWAGTEPYSRRTGYISDLGALACGDFDGRDVCSPAHLLMNASFVVQGLGMVIGALLLGSALLCCAARPGGPLRHGRAPGRVTGRARWGAGVVAAVAARLLTGTAGAGTIIVGLVPEDSGSAWHVVGALMYFAAGALALLVIGWLWLRQTPLGWFILACGAVSLAALIAGGLTAMHVPEPGTLERLMGYPITLGIAAAGLVIAQRVQRERTVRKLARAQTR
;
A
#
# COMPACT_ATOMS: atom_id res chain seq x y z
N MET A 1 26.71 45.40 -69.29
CA MET A 1 26.44 44.21 -68.47
C MET A 1 27.43 43.12 -68.87
N GLY A 2 28.19 42.59 -67.90
CA GLY A 2 28.85 41.28 -67.93
C GLY A 2 30.01 41.04 -68.91
N GLY A 3 31.24 41.34 -68.50
CA GLY A 3 32.45 40.83 -69.14
C GLY A 3 32.96 39.56 -68.45
N GLN A 4 33.22 38.50 -69.23
CA GLN A 4 33.91 37.29 -68.79
C GLN A 4 35.43 37.44 -68.96
N GLY A 5 36.19 36.90 -67.99
CA GLY A 5 37.58 36.45 -68.13
C GLY A 5 38.38 36.58 -66.83
N PRO A 6 39.52 35.87 -66.65
CA PRO A 6 39.95 34.59 -67.23
C PRO A 6 40.20 33.50 -66.15
N VAL A 7 40.25 32.24 -66.59
CA VAL A 7 40.64 31.07 -65.78
C VAL A 7 42.12 31.18 -65.38
N ARG A 8 42.46 30.89 -64.11
CA ARG A 8 43.84 30.70 -63.68
C ARG A 8 44.00 29.44 -62.82
N SER A 9 45.15 28.83 -63.05
CA SER A 9 45.66 27.53 -62.66
C SER A 9 45.57 27.25 -61.18
N ASP A 10 44.98 26.12 -60.83
CA ASP A 10 45.72 25.03 -60.19
C ASP A 10 44.98 23.72 -60.50
N THR A 11 45.42 23.08 -61.57
CA THR A 11 45.21 21.66 -61.81
C THR A 11 45.96 20.88 -60.74
N ASP A 12 45.23 20.18 -59.88
CA ASP A 12 45.63 18.83 -59.51
C ASP A 12 44.42 17.91 -59.65
N ILE A 13 44.45 17.17 -60.76
CA ILE A 13 43.57 16.04 -61.01
C ILE A 13 44.20 14.89 -60.24
N SER A 14 43.85 14.72 -58.97
CA SER A 14 44.02 13.44 -58.29
C SER A 14 42.67 12.78 -58.14
N ILE A 15 42.38 11.90 -59.10
CA ILE A 15 41.39 10.86 -58.98
C ILE A 15 41.93 9.87 -57.95
N GLN A 16 41.58 10.05 -56.67
CA GLN A 16 41.51 8.98 -55.65
C GLN A 16 41.19 9.57 -54.26
N GLY A 17 40.19 8.99 -53.59
CA GLY A 17 40.14 8.98 -52.12
C GLY A 17 38.96 9.69 -51.46
N GLU A 18 37.94 8.89 -51.12
CA GLU A 18 37.12 8.96 -49.91
C GLU A 18 36.84 10.33 -49.26
N ARG A 19 35.62 10.89 -49.45
CA ARG A 19 34.85 11.53 -48.36
C ARG A 19 33.43 11.93 -48.78
N ALA A 20 32.55 11.83 -47.79
CA ALA A 20 31.11 12.07 -47.88
C ALA A 20 30.76 13.54 -48.11
N TYR A 21 29.84 13.78 -49.05
CA TYR A 21 29.12 15.04 -49.19
C TYR A 21 28.24 15.24 -47.95
N TYR A 22 28.61 16.16 -47.07
CA TYR A 22 27.72 16.61 -45.99
C TYR A 22 26.67 17.57 -46.57
N ALA A 23 25.42 17.12 -46.56
CA ALA A 23 24.27 18.01 -46.69
C ALA A 23 24.22 18.94 -45.47
N LEU A 24 24.61 20.20 -45.66
CA LEU A 24 24.18 21.32 -44.81
C LEU A 24 22.66 21.40 -44.91
N GLY A 25 21.93 21.09 -43.84
CA GLY A 25 20.48 21.32 -43.81
C GLY A 25 19.62 20.42 -42.94
N MET A 26 20.18 19.53 -42.11
CA MET A 26 19.41 18.84 -41.07
C MET A 26 20.10 19.04 -39.72
N THR A 27 19.63 20.01 -38.94
CA THR A 27 19.83 19.96 -37.49
C THR A 27 19.30 18.61 -37.03
N ALA A 28 20.16 17.80 -36.43
CA ALA A 28 19.83 16.49 -35.87
C ALA A 28 18.61 16.64 -34.95
N GLY A 29 17.43 16.36 -35.51
CA GLY A 29 16.17 16.39 -34.79
C GLY A 29 16.14 15.22 -33.82
N THR A 30 16.17 15.54 -32.53
CA THR A 30 15.34 14.88 -31.52
C THR A 30 15.43 13.37 -31.40
N THR A 31 16.63 12.78 -31.46
CA THR A 31 16.90 11.42 -30.96
C THR A 31 17.71 11.41 -29.67
N GLU A 32 17.89 12.56 -29.01
CA GLU A 32 18.08 12.57 -27.55
C GLU A 32 16.71 12.52 -26.87
N LEU A 33 16.08 11.34 -26.92
CA LEU A 33 15.01 10.99 -25.98
C LEU A 33 15.56 11.22 -24.57
N SER A 34 15.18 12.34 -23.97
CA SER A 34 15.66 12.76 -22.67
C SER A 34 15.39 11.68 -21.61
N ALA A 35 16.37 10.81 -21.34
CA ALA A 35 16.24 9.63 -20.49
C ALA A 35 16.27 9.93 -18.96
N GLY A 36 15.85 11.13 -18.54
CA GLY A 36 16.11 11.67 -17.20
C GLY A 36 14.92 12.25 -16.42
N ALA A 37 13.67 11.99 -16.82
CA ALA A 37 12.49 12.53 -16.11
C ALA A 37 11.96 11.56 -15.05
N LEU A 38 11.91 11.98 -13.78
CA LEU A 38 11.09 11.32 -12.76
C LEU A 38 9.66 11.90 -12.84
N TYR A 39 8.64 11.05 -13.07
CA TYR A 39 7.23 11.46 -13.12
C TYR A 39 6.58 11.31 -11.75
N TYR A 40 6.13 12.43 -11.16
CA TYR A 40 5.35 12.42 -9.92
C TYR A 40 3.86 12.23 -10.22
N PRO A 41 3.15 11.38 -9.45
CA PRO A 41 1.72 11.14 -9.68
C PRO A 41 0.89 12.38 -9.32
N ASP A 42 -0.31 12.50 -9.92
CA ASP A 42 -1.30 13.47 -9.47
C ASP A 42 -1.87 13.07 -8.09
N VAL A 43 -1.21 13.53 -7.02
CA VAL A 43 -1.55 13.19 -5.64
C VAL A 43 -2.96 13.63 -5.25
N ALA A 44 -3.56 14.63 -5.93
CA ALA A 44 -4.91 15.09 -5.60
C ALA A 44 -6.04 14.24 -6.22
N ALA A 45 -5.69 13.21 -7.01
CA ALA A 45 -6.65 12.39 -7.74
C ALA A 45 -7.69 11.73 -6.81
N THR A 46 -8.94 11.70 -7.26
CA THR A 46 -10.07 11.14 -6.48
C THR A 46 -9.86 9.69 -6.09
N ARG A 47 -9.28 8.86 -6.97
CA ARG A 47 -8.95 7.47 -6.65
C ARG A 47 -8.09 7.34 -5.39
N PHE A 48 -7.17 8.27 -5.15
CA PHE A 48 -6.27 8.20 -3.99
C PHE A 48 -6.99 8.58 -2.70
N TYR A 49 -7.92 9.53 -2.77
CA TYR A 49 -8.78 9.84 -1.63
C TYR A 49 -9.70 8.67 -1.28
N VAL A 50 -10.37 8.08 -2.28
CA VAL A 50 -11.22 6.90 -2.09
C VAL A 50 -10.43 5.72 -1.54
N GLY A 51 -9.25 5.43 -2.09
CA GLY A 51 -8.37 4.37 -1.58
C GLY A 51 -7.90 4.62 -0.15
N ALA A 52 -7.68 5.87 0.24
CA ALA A 52 -7.34 6.24 1.62
C ALA A 52 -8.52 6.05 2.57
N LEU A 53 -9.73 6.44 2.17
CA LEU A 53 -10.96 6.21 2.94
C LEU A 53 -11.27 4.71 3.07
N ALA A 54 -11.06 3.92 2.02
CA ALA A 54 -11.19 2.46 2.06
C ALA A 54 -10.20 1.83 3.06
N LYS A 55 -8.98 2.36 3.19
CA LYS A 55 -8.06 1.93 4.25
C LYS A 55 -8.48 2.39 5.64
N LEU A 56 -9.16 3.52 5.78
CA LEU A 56 -9.70 3.98 7.07
C LEU A 56 -10.93 3.19 7.50
N SER A 57 -11.73 2.71 6.56
CA SER A 57 -12.95 1.95 6.88
C SER A 57 -12.68 0.66 7.63
N VAL A 58 -11.46 0.11 7.57
CA VAL A 58 -11.04 -1.08 8.35
C VAL A 58 -11.26 -0.91 9.85
N LEU A 59 -11.27 0.33 10.38
CA LEU A 59 -11.51 0.60 11.80
C LEU A 59 -12.91 0.21 12.28
N GLN A 60 -13.88 0.06 11.36
CA GLN A 60 -15.22 -0.43 11.69
C GLN A 60 -15.16 -1.82 12.37
N TYR A 61 -14.11 -2.60 12.09
CA TYR A 61 -13.83 -3.88 12.75
C TYR A 61 -13.95 -3.81 14.27
N PHE A 62 -13.36 -2.79 14.90
CA PHE A 62 -13.37 -2.67 16.36
C PHE A 62 -14.77 -2.38 16.91
N VAL A 63 -15.60 -1.69 16.14
CA VAL A 63 -17.00 -1.43 16.51
C VAL A 63 -17.82 -2.72 16.42
N ALA A 64 -17.67 -3.47 15.32
CA ALA A 64 -18.32 -4.76 15.15
C ALA A 64 -17.87 -5.76 16.24
N GLU A 65 -16.57 -5.87 16.48
CA GLU A 65 -16.02 -6.76 17.51
C GLU A 65 -16.57 -6.42 18.91
N ALA A 66 -16.57 -5.13 19.29
CA ALA A 66 -17.11 -4.71 20.57
C ALA A 66 -18.61 -5.01 20.70
N ALA A 67 -19.38 -4.81 19.62
CA ALA A 67 -20.81 -5.11 19.60
C ALA A 67 -21.09 -6.62 19.70
N VAL A 68 -20.34 -7.45 18.98
CA VAL A 68 -20.49 -8.91 18.97
C VAL A 68 -20.08 -9.50 20.33
N ILE A 69 -19.00 -9.00 20.93
CA ILE A 69 -18.62 -9.34 22.31
C ILE A 69 -19.73 -8.96 23.30
N GLY A 70 -20.37 -7.80 23.11
CA GLY A 70 -21.50 -7.37 23.96
C GLY A 70 -22.77 -8.21 23.78
N ALA A 71 -22.90 -8.91 22.65
CA ALA A 71 -24.00 -9.82 22.34
C ALA A 71 -23.64 -11.30 22.57
N TRP A 72 -22.48 -11.58 23.18
CA TRP A 72 -22.01 -12.94 23.44
C TRP A 72 -22.98 -13.71 24.34
N ALA A 73 -23.24 -14.97 23.99
CA ALA A 73 -24.23 -15.80 24.67
C ALA A 73 -23.66 -17.13 25.19
N GLY A 74 -22.33 -17.25 25.30
CA GLY A 74 -21.72 -18.36 26.04
C GLY A 74 -22.08 -18.30 27.53
N THR A 75 -21.96 -19.44 28.20
CA THR A 75 -22.16 -19.62 29.65
C THR A 75 -21.32 -18.65 30.46
N GLU A 76 -20.07 -18.42 30.04
CA GLU A 76 -19.17 -17.42 30.62
C GLU A 76 -19.05 -16.18 29.70
N PRO A 77 -18.87 -14.98 30.28
CA PRO A 77 -18.63 -13.77 29.49
C PRO A 77 -17.39 -13.88 28.61
N TYR A 78 -17.47 -13.37 27.38
CA TYR A 78 -16.34 -13.39 26.45
C TYR A 78 -15.14 -12.63 27.02
N SER A 79 -13.99 -13.32 27.07
CA SER A 79 -12.71 -12.75 27.49
C SER A 79 -11.81 -12.52 26.29
N ARG A 80 -11.38 -11.26 26.08
CA ARG A 80 -10.40 -10.92 25.03
C ARG A 80 -9.02 -11.58 25.24
N ARG A 81 -8.73 -12.05 26.45
CA ARG A 81 -7.44 -12.68 26.77
C ARG A 81 -7.41 -14.14 26.31
N THR A 82 -8.52 -14.84 26.46
CA THR A 82 -8.60 -16.29 26.28
C THR A 82 -9.44 -16.71 25.07
N GLY A 83 -10.43 -15.93 24.67
CA GLY A 83 -11.27 -16.19 23.49
C GLY A 83 -10.64 -15.66 22.20
N TYR A 84 -10.74 -16.44 21.13
CA TYR A 84 -10.25 -16.06 19.82
C TYR A 84 -11.19 -15.05 19.15
N ILE A 85 -10.63 -14.19 18.29
CA ILE A 85 -11.35 -13.33 17.37
C ILE A 85 -12.22 -14.18 16.43
N SER A 86 -11.73 -15.33 15.98
CA SER A 86 -12.46 -16.26 15.12
C SER A 86 -13.71 -16.85 15.78
N ASP A 87 -13.70 -17.08 17.10
CA ASP A 87 -14.86 -17.52 17.88
C ASP A 87 -16.06 -16.55 17.72
N LEU A 88 -15.80 -15.24 17.51
CA LEU A 88 -16.85 -14.24 17.30
C LEU A 88 -17.60 -14.42 15.97
N GLY A 89 -17.00 -15.13 15.01
CA GLY A 89 -17.57 -15.44 13.70
C GLY A 89 -18.27 -16.80 13.62
N ALA A 90 -18.24 -17.61 14.68
CA ALA A 90 -18.79 -18.96 14.71
C ALA A 90 -20.31 -18.97 14.44
N LEU A 91 -20.76 -19.85 13.55
CA LEU A 91 -22.16 -19.97 13.13
C LEU A 91 -23.00 -20.75 14.14
N ALA A 92 -22.43 -21.75 14.78
CA ALA A 92 -23.09 -22.59 15.76
C ALA A 92 -22.61 -22.30 17.18
N CYS A 93 -23.51 -22.50 18.15
CA CYS A 93 -23.14 -22.52 19.55
C CYS A 93 -22.70 -23.94 19.95
N GLY A 94 -21.61 -24.06 20.72
CA GLY A 94 -21.09 -25.34 21.15
C GLY A 94 -19.72 -25.25 21.81
N ASP A 95 -19.17 -26.42 22.16
CA ASP A 95 -17.81 -26.54 22.67
C ASP A 95 -16.80 -26.65 21.51
N PHE A 96 -15.81 -25.76 21.49
CA PHE A 96 -14.74 -25.73 20.50
C PHE A 96 -13.40 -25.78 21.23
N ASP A 97 -12.75 -26.94 21.20
CA ASP A 97 -11.51 -27.23 21.95
C ASP A 97 -11.61 -26.82 23.44
N GLY A 98 -12.72 -27.19 24.10
CA GLY A 98 -12.95 -26.91 25.52
C GLY A 98 -13.37 -25.46 25.82
N ARG A 99 -13.64 -24.64 24.78
CA ARG A 99 -14.21 -23.29 24.92
C ARG A 99 -15.68 -23.32 24.58
N ASP A 100 -16.51 -22.79 25.45
CA ASP A 100 -17.92 -22.57 25.16
C ASP A 100 -18.10 -21.33 24.28
N VAL A 101 -18.38 -21.55 22.99
CA VAL A 101 -18.52 -20.52 21.97
C VAL A 101 -20.00 -20.39 21.61
N CYS A 102 -20.53 -19.17 21.74
CA CYS A 102 -21.86 -18.86 21.25
C CYS A 102 -21.94 -17.38 20.86
N SER A 103 -21.94 -17.12 19.55
CA SER A 103 -21.94 -15.78 18.95
C SER A 103 -23.22 -15.52 18.14
N PRO A 104 -24.35 -15.13 18.77
CA PRO A 104 -25.60 -14.86 18.05
C PRO A 104 -25.47 -13.77 16.98
N ALA A 105 -24.54 -12.83 17.18
CA ALA A 105 -24.26 -11.74 16.26
C ALA A 105 -23.14 -12.06 15.25
N HIS A 106 -22.81 -13.34 15.02
CA HIS A 106 -21.74 -13.77 14.12
C HIS A 106 -21.83 -13.16 12.71
N LEU A 107 -23.04 -12.92 12.18
CA LEU A 107 -23.24 -12.26 10.89
C LEU A 107 -22.61 -10.86 10.84
N LEU A 108 -22.72 -10.09 11.93
CA LEU A 108 -22.10 -8.76 12.03
C LEU A 108 -20.58 -8.89 12.01
N MET A 109 -20.02 -9.87 12.74
CA MET A 109 -18.58 -10.12 12.76
C MET A 109 -18.05 -10.51 11.38
N ASN A 110 -18.71 -11.46 10.74
CA ASN A 110 -18.33 -12.01 9.44
C ASN A 110 -18.47 -10.96 8.33
N ALA A 111 -19.55 -10.19 8.33
CA ALA A 111 -19.71 -9.05 7.42
C ALA A 111 -18.62 -7.99 7.65
N SER A 112 -18.26 -7.75 8.91
CA SER A 112 -17.19 -6.82 9.25
C SER A 112 -15.82 -7.27 8.72
N PHE A 113 -15.48 -8.56 8.81
CA PHE A 113 -14.28 -9.11 8.18
C PHE A 113 -14.28 -8.88 6.65
N VAL A 114 -15.41 -9.13 5.99
CA VAL A 114 -15.54 -8.88 4.54
C VAL A 114 -15.35 -7.40 4.22
N VAL A 115 -16.01 -6.50 4.95
CA VAL A 115 -15.87 -5.04 4.74
C VAL A 115 -14.44 -4.56 4.98
N GLN A 116 -13.78 -5.09 6.01
CA GLN A 116 -12.37 -4.80 6.29
C GLN A 116 -11.48 -5.27 5.13
N GLY A 117 -11.67 -6.49 4.67
CA GLY A 117 -10.89 -7.05 3.56
C GLY A 117 -11.12 -6.29 2.25
N LEU A 118 -12.36 -5.88 1.95
CA LEU A 118 -12.68 -5.01 0.82
C LEU A 118 -11.98 -3.66 0.92
N GLY A 119 -11.95 -3.05 2.10
CA GLY A 119 -11.22 -1.79 2.35
C GLY A 119 -9.72 -1.91 2.01
N MET A 120 -9.11 -3.03 2.38
CA MET A 120 -7.71 -3.33 2.09
C MET A 120 -7.47 -3.58 0.59
N VAL A 121 -8.31 -4.38 -0.07
CA VAL A 121 -8.22 -4.68 -1.51
C VAL A 121 -8.42 -3.41 -2.34
N ILE A 122 -9.49 -2.65 -2.08
CA ILE A 122 -9.78 -1.38 -2.76
C ILE A 122 -8.63 -0.39 -2.54
N GLY A 123 -8.13 -0.29 -1.31
CA GLY A 123 -6.95 0.52 -1.00
C GLY A 123 -5.72 0.10 -1.81
N ALA A 124 -5.42 -1.20 -1.91
CA ALA A 124 -4.29 -1.72 -2.68
C ALA A 124 -4.40 -1.44 -4.19
N LEU A 125 -5.61 -1.53 -4.74
CA LEU A 125 -5.90 -1.27 -6.15
C LEU A 125 -5.80 0.23 -6.48
N LEU A 126 -6.43 1.09 -5.66
CA LEU A 126 -6.55 2.51 -5.96
C LEU A 126 -5.30 3.33 -5.61
N LEU A 127 -4.53 2.93 -4.60
CA LEU A 127 -3.32 3.65 -4.17
C LEU A 127 -2.11 3.24 -5.00
N GLY A 128 -1.65 4.13 -5.89
CA GLY A 128 -0.54 3.84 -6.80
C GLY A 128 0.83 3.72 -6.12
N SER A 129 1.74 2.92 -6.67
CA SER A 129 3.07 2.71 -6.08
C SER A 129 3.89 4.02 -6.01
N ALA A 130 3.83 4.84 -7.06
CA ALA A 130 4.48 6.15 -7.09
C ALA A 130 3.93 7.10 -6.01
N LEU A 131 2.63 7.00 -5.67
CA LEU A 131 2.04 7.76 -4.57
C LEU A 131 2.63 7.30 -3.25
N LEU A 132 2.68 5.99 -2.98
CA LEU A 132 3.22 5.46 -1.73
C LEU A 132 4.68 5.85 -1.49
N CYS A 133 5.48 6.04 -2.55
CA CYS A 133 6.86 6.54 -2.43
C CYS A 133 6.97 7.99 -1.93
N CYS A 134 5.92 8.80 -2.05
CA CYS A 134 5.96 10.23 -1.76
C CYS A 134 4.85 10.73 -0.81
N ALA A 135 3.82 9.93 -0.53
CA ALA A 135 2.63 10.34 0.22
C ALA A 135 2.96 10.84 1.63
N ALA A 136 3.97 10.25 2.26
CA ALA A 136 4.36 10.58 3.61
C ALA A 136 5.38 11.73 3.70
N ARG A 137 5.91 12.26 2.59
CA ARG A 137 6.98 13.27 2.64
C ARG A 137 6.50 14.57 3.32
N PRO A 138 7.33 15.19 4.19
CA PRO A 138 6.95 16.42 4.86
C PRO A 138 7.10 17.62 3.91
N GLY A 139 5.98 18.26 3.55
CA GLY A 139 5.93 19.61 2.96
C GLY A 139 6.41 19.81 1.51
N GLY A 140 5.92 20.89 0.88
CA GLY A 140 6.17 21.31 -0.51
C GLY A 140 5.18 20.72 -1.53
N PRO A 141 4.56 21.54 -2.42
CA PRO A 141 3.79 21.02 -3.55
C PRO A 141 4.69 20.08 -4.37
N LEU A 142 4.26 18.83 -4.59
CA LEU A 142 4.89 18.00 -5.59
C LEU A 142 4.50 18.59 -6.94
N ARG A 143 5.31 19.54 -7.42
CA ARG A 143 5.09 20.17 -8.72
C ARG A 143 5.10 19.06 -9.77
N HIS A 144 3.98 18.92 -10.49
CA HIS A 144 3.88 17.98 -11.59
C HIS A 144 4.92 18.40 -12.63
N GLY A 145 5.99 17.61 -12.78
CA GLY A 145 7.10 18.07 -13.59
C GLY A 145 8.34 17.20 -13.50
N ARG A 146 9.09 17.28 -14.59
CA ARG A 146 10.38 16.66 -14.86
C ARG A 146 11.44 17.20 -13.89
N ALA A 147 11.74 16.47 -12.83
CA ALA A 147 12.91 16.76 -12.00
C ALA A 147 14.16 16.09 -12.61
N PRO A 148 15.28 16.83 -12.84
CA PRO A 148 16.53 16.22 -13.27
C PRO A 148 17.05 15.31 -12.15
N GLY A 149 16.94 14.00 -12.34
CA GLY A 149 17.39 13.01 -11.36
C GLY A 149 18.89 12.77 -11.45
N ARG A 150 19.64 12.94 -10.35
CA ARG A 150 20.98 12.33 -10.20
C ARG A 150 20.85 10.80 -10.22
N VAL A 151 21.83 10.08 -10.76
CA VAL A 151 21.85 8.61 -10.89
C VAL A 151 21.53 7.90 -9.56
N THR A 152 22.07 8.40 -8.44
CA THR A 152 21.80 7.89 -7.08
C THR A 152 20.34 8.08 -6.62
N GLY A 153 19.66 9.13 -7.11
CA GLY A 153 18.23 9.35 -6.86
C GLY A 153 17.34 8.38 -7.64
N ARG A 154 17.77 7.93 -8.83
CA ARG A 154 17.03 7.00 -9.69
C ARG A 154 17.04 5.57 -9.12
N ALA A 155 18.19 5.08 -8.67
CA ALA A 155 18.30 3.76 -8.04
C ALA A 155 17.47 3.68 -6.75
N ARG A 156 17.55 4.72 -5.90
CA ARG A 156 16.75 4.82 -4.67
C ARG A 156 15.25 4.92 -4.95
N TRP A 157 14.86 5.58 -6.03
CA TRP A 157 13.47 5.63 -6.46
C TRP A 157 12.98 4.27 -6.98
N GLY A 158 13.80 3.56 -7.76
CA GLY A 158 13.51 2.20 -8.21
C GLY A 158 13.26 1.24 -7.05
N ALA A 159 14.16 1.20 -6.05
CA ALA A 159 13.97 0.41 -4.84
C ALA A 159 12.70 0.81 -4.06
N GLY A 160 12.42 2.12 -3.96
CA GLY A 160 11.21 2.62 -3.33
C GLY A 160 9.92 2.20 -4.06
N VAL A 161 9.95 2.14 -5.40
CA VAL A 161 8.81 1.68 -6.21
C VAL A 161 8.59 0.18 -6.03
N VAL A 162 9.65 -0.63 -5.99
CA VAL A 162 9.54 -2.07 -5.70
C VAL A 162 8.94 -2.31 -4.32
N ALA A 163 9.43 -1.61 -3.29
CA ALA A 163 8.86 -1.66 -1.95
C ALA A 163 7.38 -1.25 -1.94
N ALA A 164 7.01 -0.19 -2.66
CA ALA A 164 5.63 0.25 -2.77
C ALA A 164 4.73 -0.76 -3.50
N VAL A 165 5.22 -1.43 -4.55
CA VAL A 165 4.49 -2.52 -5.23
C VAL A 165 4.32 -3.69 -4.27
N ALA A 166 5.38 -4.13 -3.59
CA ALA A 166 5.32 -5.21 -2.62
C ALA A 166 4.30 -4.90 -1.51
N ALA A 167 4.34 -3.71 -0.92
CA ALA A 167 3.39 -3.29 0.11
C ALA A 167 1.93 -3.33 -0.39
N ARG A 168 1.68 -2.94 -1.65
CA ARG A 168 0.34 -3.02 -2.26
C ARG A 168 -0.13 -4.45 -2.43
N LEU A 169 0.70 -5.30 -3.03
CA LEU A 169 0.36 -6.71 -3.26
C LEU A 169 0.10 -7.41 -1.92
N LEU A 170 0.99 -7.22 -0.94
CA LEU A 170 0.83 -7.77 0.40
C LEU A 170 -0.44 -7.26 1.10
N THR A 171 -0.76 -5.96 0.98
CA THR A 171 -2.03 -5.42 1.53
C THR A 171 -3.25 -6.06 0.85
N GLY A 172 -3.20 -6.24 -0.47
CA GLY A 172 -4.27 -6.89 -1.24
C GLY A 172 -4.45 -8.35 -0.85
N THR A 173 -3.36 -9.11 -0.72
CA THR A 173 -3.37 -10.49 -0.23
C THR A 173 -3.95 -10.59 1.17
N ALA A 174 -3.55 -9.70 2.08
CA ALA A 174 -4.09 -9.66 3.43
C ALA A 174 -5.60 -9.36 3.42
N GLY A 175 -6.05 -8.44 2.55
CA GLY A 175 -7.46 -8.15 2.37
C GLY A 175 -8.26 -9.33 1.83
N ALA A 176 -7.74 -10.04 0.84
CA ALA A 176 -8.34 -11.27 0.32
C ALA A 176 -8.45 -12.34 1.41
N GLY A 177 -7.40 -12.51 2.24
CA GLY A 177 -7.44 -13.41 3.39
C GLY A 177 -8.54 -13.06 4.39
N THR A 178 -8.71 -11.77 4.68
CA THR A 178 -9.76 -11.29 5.59
C THR A 178 -11.17 -11.55 5.02
N ILE A 179 -11.36 -11.39 3.71
CA ILE A 179 -12.63 -11.75 3.04
C ILE A 179 -12.90 -13.25 3.20
N ILE A 180 -11.89 -14.10 2.98
CA ILE A 180 -12.03 -15.56 3.14
C ILE A 180 -12.46 -15.89 4.57
N VAL A 181 -11.82 -15.31 5.59
CA VAL A 181 -12.18 -15.51 7.01
C VAL A 181 -13.65 -15.13 7.27
N GLY A 182 -14.12 -14.01 6.72
CA GLY A 182 -15.52 -13.59 6.87
C GLY A 182 -16.52 -14.45 6.10
N LEU A 183 -16.12 -15.10 5.01
CA LEU A 183 -16.99 -15.98 4.22
C LEU A 183 -16.94 -17.44 4.66
N VAL A 184 -15.85 -17.84 5.31
CA VAL A 184 -15.57 -19.20 5.77
C VAL A 184 -15.25 -19.14 7.27
N PRO A 185 -16.28 -19.18 8.13
CA PRO A 185 -16.12 -19.22 9.58
C PRO A 185 -15.31 -20.45 10.05
N GLU A 186 -14.73 -20.34 11.23
CA GLU A 186 -13.84 -21.39 11.78
C GLU A 186 -14.56 -22.73 11.94
N ASP A 187 -15.84 -22.69 12.34
CA ASP A 187 -16.69 -23.86 12.58
C ASP A 187 -17.24 -24.50 11.30
N SER A 188 -16.84 -24.02 10.11
CA SER A 188 -17.20 -24.62 8.82
C SER A 188 -16.45 -25.92 8.50
N GLY A 189 -15.43 -26.28 9.29
CA GLY A 189 -14.58 -27.45 9.04
C GLY A 189 -13.66 -27.31 7.82
N SER A 190 -13.50 -26.10 7.27
CA SER A 190 -12.71 -25.84 6.08
C SER A 190 -11.33 -25.27 6.38
N ALA A 191 -10.29 -25.83 5.75
CA ALA A 191 -8.92 -25.28 5.82
C ALA A 191 -8.81 -23.85 5.27
N TRP A 192 -9.81 -23.39 4.49
CA TRP A 192 -9.84 -22.02 3.96
C TRP A 192 -9.86 -20.95 5.05
N HIS A 193 -10.45 -21.23 6.22
CA HIS A 193 -10.39 -20.29 7.35
C HIS A 193 -8.95 -20.02 7.76
N VAL A 194 -8.18 -21.08 7.99
CA VAL A 194 -6.76 -21.00 8.38
C VAL A 194 -5.92 -20.35 7.27
N VAL A 195 -6.17 -20.69 6.01
CA VAL A 195 -5.49 -20.06 4.86
C VAL A 195 -5.78 -18.55 4.84
N GLY A 196 -7.03 -18.14 5.02
CA GLY A 196 -7.43 -16.74 5.07
C GLY A 196 -6.78 -15.98 6.23
N ALA A 197 -6.75 -16.58 7.42
CA ALA A 197 -6.12 -16.02 8.60
C ALA A 197 -4.60 -15.84 8.39
N LEU A 198 -3.91 -16.85 7.88
CA LEU A 198 -2.48 -16.77 7.56
C LEU A 198 -2.17 -15.72 6.49
N MET A 199 -3.01 -15.63 5.45
CA MET A 199 -2.90 -14.56 4.44
C MET A 199 -3.02 -13.18 5.07
N TYR A 200 -4.00 -12.96 5.96
CA TYR A 200 -4.19 -11.70 6.66
C TYR A 200 -3.00 -11.36 7.57
N PHE A 201 -2.63 -12.27 8.48
CA PHE A 201 -1.58 -12.01 9.47
C PHE A 201 -0.20 -11.87 8.83
N ALA A 202 0.21 -12.81 7.98
CA ALA A 202 1.55 -12.79 7.39
C ALA A 202 1.69 -11.64 6.38
N ALA A 203 0.79 -11.54 5.40
CA ALA A 203 0.91 -10.52 4.38
C ALA A 203 0.64 -9.11 4.95
N GLY A 204 -0.28 -8.97 5.91
CA GLY A 204 -0.57 -7.69 6.56
C GLY A 204 0.62 -7.20 7.37
N ALA A 205 1.23 -8.05 8.20
CA ALA A 205 2.43 -7.70 8.97
C ALA A 205 3.58 -7.29 8.05
N LEU A 206 3.87 -8.07 7.01
CA LEU A 206 4.91 -7.76 6.03
C LEU A 206 4.61 -6.47 5.25
N ALA A 207 3.35 -6.21 4.87
CA ALA A 207 2.95 -4.97 4.22
C ALA A 207 3.28 -3.74 5.09
N LEU A 208 2.98 -3.82 6.39
CA LEU A 208 3.26 -2.77 7.36
C LEU A 208 4.76 -2.57 7.57
N LEU A 209 5.54 -3.64 7.62
CA LEU A 209 7.00 -3.55 7.71
C LEU A 209 7.59 -2.81 6.51
N VAL A 210 7.16 -3.18 5.30
CA VAL A 210 7.66 -2.57 4.06
C VAL A 210 7.25 -1.10 3.96
N ILE A 211 5.97 -0.76 4.20
CA ILE A 211 5.51 0.63 4.08
C ILE A 211 6.03 1.50 5.24
N GLY A 212 6.09 0.97 6.45
CA GLY A 212 6.65 1.64 7.62
C GLY A 212 8.11 2.00 7.39
N TRP A 213 8.91 1.04 6.93
CA TRP A 213 10.32 1.26 6.55
C TRP A 213 10.47 2.34 5.48
N LEU A 214 9.65 2.27 4.42
CA LEU A 214 9.65 3.28 3.34
C LEU A 214 9.37 4.69 3.88
N TRP A 215 8.60 4.80 4.96
CA TRP A 215 8.12 6.06 5.53
C TRP A 215 8.88 6.55 6.76
N LEU A 216 9.83 5.79 7.32
CA LEU A 216 10.60 6.17 8.53
C LEU A 216 11.24 7.55 8.45
N ARG A 217 11.70 7.94 7.27
CA ARG A 217 12.33 9.25 7.02
C ARG A 217 11.40 10.29 6.39
N GLN A 218 10.11 9.96 6.28
CA GLN A 218 9.10 10.80 5.66
C GLN A 218 8.13 11.35 6.71
N THR A 219 7.68 10.51 7.65
CA THR A 219 6.73 10.88 8.70
C THR A 219 7.02 10.11 9.98
N PRO A 220 6.85 10.71 11.18
CA PRO A 220 6.96 9.98 12.45
C PRO A 220 6.01 8.79 12.53
N LEU A 221 4.86 8.83 11.83
CA LEU A 221 3.91 7.71 11.79
C LEU A 221 4.49 6.47 11.08
N GLY A 222 5.59 6.61 10.33
CA GLY A 222 6.31 5.48 9.76
C GLY A 222 6.86 4.54 10.84
N TRP A 223 7.30 5.09 11.98
CA TRP A 223 7.72 4.28 13.14
C TRP A 223 6.56 3.51 13.76
N PHE A 224 5.41 4.16 13.93
CA PHE A 224 4.20 3.51 14.43
C PHE A 224 3.76 2.37 13.51
N ILE A 225 3.70 2.60 12.20
CA ILE A 225 3.32 1.58 11.22
C ILE A 225 4.33 0.42 11.22
N LEU A 226 5.63 0.71 11.30
CA LEU A 226 6.68 -0.31 11.40
C LEU A 226 6.51 -1.14 12.67
N ALA A 227 6.26 -0.50 13.82
CA ALA A 227 6.04 -1.18 15.09
C ALA A 227 4.81 -2.09 15.05
N CYS A 228 3.71 -1.63 14.45
CA CYS A 228 2.53 -2.47 14.21
C CYS A 228 2.87 -3.74 13.41
N GLY A 229 3.62 -3.60 12.31
CA GLY A 229 4.07 -4.75 11.52
C GLY A 229 4.98 -5.69 12.31
N ALA A 230 5.91 -5.15 13.10
CA ALA A 230 6.83 -5.93 13.91
C ALA A 230 6.12 -6.71 15.02
N VAL A 231 5.20 -6.07 15.74
CA VAL A 231 4.39 -6.73 16.78
C VAL A 231 3.55 -7.85 16.18
N SER A 232 2.88 -7.59 15.06
CA SER A 232 2.03 -8.59 14.39
C SER A 232 2.83 -9.79 13.91
N LEU A 233 4.01 -9.55 13.32
CA LEU A 233 4.89 -10.62 12.85
C LEU A 233 5.47 -11.43 14.01
N ALA A 234 5.90 -10.77 15.09
CA ALA A 234 6.40 -11.45 16.28
C ALA A 234 5.31 -12.31 16.95
N ALA A 235 4.09 -11.78 17.05
CA ALA A 235 2.92 -12.52 17.55
C ALA A 235 2.63 -13.74 16.67
N LEU A 236 2.62 -13.58 15.34
CA LEU A 236 2.41 -14.68 14.39
C LEU A 236 3.47 -15.78 14.54
N ILE A 237 4.75 -15.41 14.65
CA ILE A 237 5.84 -16.36 14.87
C ILE A 237 5.66 -17.08 16.21
N ALA A 238 5.35 -16.35 17.28
CA ALA A 238 5.10 -16.95 18.59
C ALA A 238 3.92 -17.92 18.55
N GLY A 239 2.82 -17.58 17.87
CA GLY A 239 1.67 -18.45 17.69
C GLY A 239 2.01 -19.71 16.91
N GLY A 240 2.78 -19.60 15.83
CA GLY A 240 3.25 -20.75 15.05
C GLY A 240 4.19 -21.66 15.84
N LEU A 241 5.13 -21.11 16.60
CA LEU A 241 6.08 -21.88 17.42
C LEU A 241 5.42 -22.58 18.61
N THR A 242 4.35 -22.01 19.14
CA THR A 242 3.59 -22.57 20.28
C THR A 242 2.38 -23.38 19.85
N ALA A 243 2.05 -23.41 18.56
CA ALA A 243 0.77 -23.89 18.05
C ALA A 243 -0.44 -23.31 18.83
N MET A 244 -0.34 -22.03 19.22
CA MET A 244 -1.30 -21.32 20.08
C MET A 244 -1.52 -21.90 21.49
N HIS A 245 -0.71 -22.87 21.95
CA HIS A 245 -0.74 -23.39 23.31
C HIS A 245 -0.06 -22.43 24.30
N VAL A 246 -0.72 -21.31 24.57
CA VAL A 246 -0.30 -20.28 25.52
C VAL A 246 -1.42 -19.99 26.52
N PRO A 247 -1.14 -19.40 27.69
CA PRO A 247 -2.18 -19.08 28.67
C PRO A 247 -3.25 -18.09 28.17
N GLU A 248 -2.88 -17.22 27.22
CA GLU A 248 -3.74 -16.17 26.68
C GLU A 248 -3.72 -16.16 25.15
N PRO A 249 -4.32 -17.18 24.51
CA PRO A 249 -4.27 -17.31 23.06
C PRO A 249 -5.06 -16.21 22.35
N GLY A 250 -6.15 -15.74 22.96
CA GLY A 250 -6.93 -14.60 22.49
C GLY A 250 -6.14 -13.28 22.51
N THR A 251 -5.30 -13.06 23.53
CA THR A 251 -4.35 -11.92 23.54
C THR A 251 -3.37 -12.04 22.38
N LEU A 252 -2.80 -13.24 22.19
CA LEU A 252 -1.81 -13.48 21.14
C LEU A 252 -2.37 -13.23 19.74
N GLU A 253 -3.57 -13.74 19.44
CA GLU A 253 -4.23 -13.53 18.15
C GLU A 253 -4.57 -12.04 17.92
N ARG A 254 -5.01 -11.32 18.97
CA ARG A 254 -5.21 -9.86 18.90
C ARG A 254 -3.92 -9.11 18.58
N LEU A 255 -2.79 -9.55 19.14
CA LEU A 255 -1.48 -8.99 18.79
C LEU A 255 -1.10 -9.30 17.34
N MET A 256 -1.60 -10.39 16.73
CA MET A 256 -1.45 -10.64 15.30
C MET A 256 -2.33 -9.70 14.45
N GLY A 257 -3.58 -9.48 14.84
CA GLY A 257 -4.58 -8.78 14.02
C GLY A 257 -4.69 -7.27 14.26
N TYR A 258 -4.87 -6.83 15.50
CA TYR A 258 -5.16 -5.42 15.82
C TYR A 258 -4.11 -4.44 15.28
N PRO A 259 -2.79 -4.70 15.41
CA PRO A 259 -1.81 -3.76 14.91
C PRO A 259 -1.83 -3.66 13.38
N ILE A 260 -2.18 -4.75 12.66
CA ILE A 260 -2.39 -4.71 11.21
C ILE A 260 -3.50 -3.71 10.86
N THR A 261 -4.67 -3.83 11.49
CA THR A 261 -5.81 -2.93 11.28
C THR A 261 -5.43 -1.48 11.56
N LEU A 262 -4.79 -1.22 12.71
CA LEU A 262 -4.36 0.12 13.10
C LEU A 262 -3.31 0.71 12.15
N GLY A 263 -2.31 -0.08 11.73
CA GLY A 263 -1.27 0.37 10.81
C GLY A 263 -1.79 0.66 9.40
N ILE A 264 -2.75 -0.13 8.91
CA ILE A 264 -3.41 0.12 7.62
C ILE A 264 -4.23 1.40 7.67
N ALA A 265 -5.00 1.60 8.75
CA ALA A 265 -5.78 2.82 8.96
C ALA A 265 -4.87 4.05 9.07
N ALA A 266 -3.78 3.96 9.83
CA ALA A 266 -2.77 5.01 9.95
C ALA A 266 -2.16 5.38 8.59
N ALA A 267 -1.85 4.38 7.75
CA ALA A 267 -1.39 4.62 6.40
C ALA A 267 -2.46 5.31 5.53
N GLY A 268 -3.72 4.90 5.66
CA GLY A 268 -4.87 5.57 5.04
C GLY A 268 -4.99 7.04 5.46
N LEU A 269 -4.86 7.34 6.75
CA LEU A 269 -4.93 8.69 7.31
C LEU A 269 -3.87 9.61 6.71
N VAL A 270 -2.61 9.18 6.66
CA VAL A 270 -1.49 9.95 6.08
C VAL A 270 -1.78 10.30 4.63
N ILE A 271 -2.29 9.34 3.85
CA ILE A 271 -2.62 9.56 2.44
C ILE A 271 -3.81 10.51 2.31
N ALA A 272 -4.88 10.33 3.08
CA ALA A 272 -6.05 11.19 3.06
C ALA A 272 -5.67 12.66 3.36
N GLN A 273 -4.89 12.87 4.41
CA GLN A 273 -4.36 14.19 4.80
C GLN A 273 -3.50 14.79 3.69
N ARG A 274 -2.62 13.99 3.06
CA ARG A 274 -1.80 14.45 1.93
C ARG A 274 -2.66 14.89 0.75
N VAL A 275 -3.64 14.09 0.36
CA VAL A 275 -4.56 14.38 -0.76
C VAL A 275 -5.36 15.66 -0.48
N GLN A 276 -5.92 15.80 0.73
CA GLN A 276 -6.67 16.98 1.14
C GLN A 276 -5.81 18.24 1.13
N ARG A 277 -4.59 18.17 1.68
CA ARG A 277 -3.65 19.30 1.67
C ARG A 277 -3.36 19.78 0.26
N GLU A 278 -3.05 18.85 -0.66
CA GLU A 278 -2.78 19.19 -2.08
C GLU A 278 -4.00 19.82 -2.76
N ARG A 279 -5.21 19.33 -2.48
CA ARG A 279 -6.46 19.93 -2.99
C ARG A 279 -6.67 21.36 -2.48
N THR A 280 -6.43 21.59 -1.19
CA THR A 280 -6.54 22.92 -0.59
C THR A 280 -5.52 23.89 -1.19
N VAL A 281 -4.25 23.48 -1.35
CA VAL A 281 -3.23 24.32 -2.00
C VAL A 281 -3.64 24.69 -3.44
N ARG A 282 -4.14 23.74 -4.23
CA ARG A 282 -4.60 24.01 -5.60
C ARG A 282 -5.81 24.95 -5.64
N LYS A 283 -6.73 24.83 -4.69
CA LYS A 283 -7.90 25.72 -4.57
C LYS A 283 -7.47 27.15 -4.27
N LEU A 284 -6.54 27.35 -3.34
CA LEU A 284 -5.99 28.67 -2.99
C LEU A 284 -5.24 29.31 -4.17
N ALA A 285 -4.40 28.54 -4.87
CA ALA A 285 -3.68 29.03 -6.04
C ALA A 285 -4.64 29.49 -7.17
N ARG A 286 -5.72 28.75 -7.42
CA ARG A 286 -6.75 29.16 -8.40
C ARG A 286 -7.53 30.41 -7.99
N ALA A 287 -7.71 30.63 -6.69
CA ALA A 287 -8.38 31.82 -6.18
C ALA A 287 -7.50 33.07 -6.28
N GLN A 288 -6.17 32.92 -6.22
CA GLN A 288 -5.21 34.01 -6.39
C GLN A 288 -5.00 34.42 -7.86
N THR A 289 -5.34 33.55 -8.80
CA THR A 289 -5.27 33.83 -10.26
C THR A 289 -6.61 34.28 -10.85
N ARG A 290 -7.64 34.48 -10.02
CA ARG A 290 -8.95 35.03 -10.41
C ARG A 290 -9.08 36.42 -9.84
#